data_AF-A0A8H8TZZ4-F1
#
_entry.id   AF-A0A8H8TZZ4-F1
#
_cell.length_a   1.000
_cell.length_b   1.000
_cell.length_c   1.000
_cell.angle_alpha   90.00
_cell.angle_beta   90.00
_cell.angle_gamma   90.00
#
_symmetry.space_group_name_H-M   'P 1'
#
loop_
_entity.id
_entity.type
_entity.pdbx_description
1 polymer ?
#
loop_
_entity_poly.entity_id
_entity_poly.type
_entity_poly.pdbx_seq_one_letter_code
_entity_poly.pdbx_strand_id
1 'polypeptide(L)'
;MALHVNAVTSLMEELRIAHKTSEVDGQIHGHSSSSLQDSIQLLDQSAKITSSQAERVRVLAGSIIHRDSLDNTGIYSLCRIASEVTEVTRILDDTANTLRDAAELSIITFLASLGGQDRANVRDGSLLQRLLSHFDEQIRSIVRGVLSNSGYGNCVLWKIAEECYNQATSYSGTLHPDNYFVQRDETFLGWPHDPDYEAEEYYEHENRLEIDEDYAKAMEERMKQRREGRKREEQSWIDFWVLVLHGCPNGPTLFYPPASYEVKLQMFATTDIPQYLFRTFDGKSSGRSDDNIVASMASFTESPEESRKDILSLPKDEVIDMLHTHLTKKCWGAEDSDNLMSWTSSLLFAIQYAIWRRRKFGCQPADIKICMVDTRRFPQGQFAPDMWLLRAYRDTAAQVGGETEKFFRFRLEDTRYHNGEYLSQGSVDHASRSCVVSLETLEESGLYDLYPEFAEVQGKERWTNRVRELREGWSIEQRTTPREVQLASDVARCFNTFETIHMMLILLTFKARKIKEWARRPDELRRYISAAGLLQSRKQSMNKWGDAFLPLPNDAFDIRIVKEMFD
;
A
#
# COMPACT_ATOMS: atom_id res chain seq x y z
N MET A 1 47.20 31.31 24.94
CA MET A 1 46.91 32.28 23.85
C MET A 1 47.12 31.67 22.46
N ALA A 2 48.32 31.20 22.10
CA ALA A 2 48.60 30.62 20.77
C ALA A 2 47.74 29.39 20.38
N LEU A 3 47.35 28.55 21.35
CA LEU A 3 46.52 27.34 21.12
C LEU A 3 45.04 27.65 20.76
N HIS A 4 44.49 28.78 21.20
CA HIS A 4 43.09 29.14 20.93
C HIS A 4 42.93 29.98 19.66
N VAL A 5 43.94 30.78 19.30
CA VAL A 5 43.96 31.50 18.03
C VAL A 5 44.00 30.52 16.87
N ASN A 6 44.83 29.46 16.96
CA ASN A 6 44.89 28.41 15.94
C ASN A 6 43.57 27.63 15.78
N ALA A 7 42.80 27.44 16.85
CA ALA A 7 41.49 26.78 16.79
C ALA A 7 40.44 27.64 16.07
N VAL A 8 40.46 28.96 16.28
CA VAL A 8 39.58 29.91 15.60
C VAL A 8 39.97 30.08 14.13
N THR A 9 41.27 30.12 13.82
CA THR A 9 41.76 30.17 12.43
C THR A 9 41.44 28.88 11.66
N SER A 10 41.51 27.72 12.29
CA SER A 10 41.11 26.44 11.68
C SER A 10 39.61 26.38 11.39
N LEU A 11 38.77 26.95 12.27
CA LEU A 11 37.31 27.01 12.08
C LEU A 11 36.92 27.98 10.94
N MET A 12 37.64 29.10 10.78
CA MET A 12 37.42 30.04 9.68
C MET A 12 37.87 29.48 8.32
N GLU A 13 38.89 28.61 8.30
CA GLU A 13 39.35 27.99 7.07
C GLU A 13 38.41 26.86 6.60
N GLU A 14 37.77 26.13 7.52
CA GLU A 14 36.70 25.17 7.20
C GLU A 14 35.45 25.87 6.61
N LEU A 15 35.08 27.04 7.11
CA LEU A 15 34.02 27.89 6.55
C LEU A 15 34.34 28.39 5.13
N ARG A 16 35.62 28.61 4.83
CA ARG A 16 36.08 29.07 3.51
C ARG A 16 36.11 27.96 2.46
N ILE A 17 36.30 26.71 2.88
CA ILE A 17 36.31 25.53 2.00
C ILE A 17 34.88 25.20 1.52
N ALA A 18 33.85 25.39 2.36
CA ALA A 18 32.45 25.16 1.99
C ALA A 18 31.96 26.09 0.86
N HIS A 19 32.56 27.27 0.69
CA HIS A 19 32.22 28.22 -0.39
C HIS A 19 32.77 27.76 -1.76
N LYS A 20 33.81 26.92 -1.80
CA LYS A 20 34.52 26.55 -3.05
C LYS A 20 33.99 25.32 -3.78
N THR A 21 33.06 24.55 -3.20
CA THR A 21 32.52 23.33 -3.81
C THR A 21 31.25 23.55 -4.65
N SER A 22 30.87 24.80 -4.94
CA SER A 22 29.63 25.17 -5.64
C SER A 22 29.80 25.53 -7.13
N GLU A 23 30.90 25.13 -7.77
CA GLU A 23 31.02 25.21 -9.24
C GLU A 23 31.00 23.81 -9.82
N VAL A 24 29.81 23.33 -10.19
CA VAL A 24 29.65 22.27 -11.19
C VAL A 24 28.65 22.74 -12.25
N ASP A 25 29.13 22.55 -13.47
CA ASP A 25 28.69 23.04 -14.76
C ASP A 25 27.27 22.61 -15.17
N GLY A 26 26.65 23.44 -16.01
CA GLY A 26 25.26 23.29 -16.41
C GLY A 26 25.01 22.23 -17.48
N GLN A 27 23.95 21.45 -17.29
CA GLN A 27 23.17 20.88 -18.39
C GLN A 27 21.74 20.57 -17.90
N ILE A 28 20.77 21.18 -18.57
CA ILE A 28 19.34 21.13 -18.25
C ILE A 28 18.78 19.75 -18.62
N HIS A 29 18.39 18.95 -17.63
CA HIS A 29 17.51 17.79 -17.80
C HIS A 29 16.51 17.65 -16.65
N GLY A 30 15.32 17.18 -17.00
CA GLY A 30 14.04 17.29 -16.26
C GLY A 30 14.14 17.15 -14.75
N HIS A 31 13.66 18.18 -14.05
CA HIS A 31 13.63 18.25 -12.59
C HIS A 31 12.69 17.19 -11.99
N SER A 32 13.25 16.20 -11.31
CA SER A 32 12.53 15.31 -10.41
C SER A 32 12.31 16.00 -9.06
N SER A 33 11.14 15.78 -8.45
CA SER A 33 10.80 16.25 -7.09
C SER A 33 11.82 15.82 -6.02
N SER A 34 12.62 14.78 -6.29
CA SER A 34 13.66 14.30 -5.37
C SER A 34 14.81 15.29 -5.21
N SER A 35 15.24 15.99 -6.28
CA SER A 35 16.42 16.87 -6.20
C SER A 35 16.15 18.16 -5.43
N LEU A 36 14.93 18.68 -5.48
CA LEU A 36 14.52 19.86 -4.72
C LEU A 36 14.44 19.54 -3.22
N GLN A 37 13.88 18.39 -2.85
CA GLN A 37 13.77 17.98 -1.45
C GLN A 37 15.13 17.64 -0.85
N ASP A 38 16.01 16.96 -1.60
CA ASP A 38 17.39 16.72 -1.19
C ASP A 38 18.12 18.06 -0.96
N SER A 39 17.88 19.04 -1.83
CA SER A 39 18.42 20.40 -1.67
C SER A 39 17.86 21.12 -0.43
N ILE A 40 16.56 20.97 -0.13
CA ILE A 40 15.92 21.54 1.06
C ILE A 40 16.45 20.87 2.34
N GLN A 41 16.64 19.55 2.34
CA GLN A 41 17.22 18.81 3.48
C GLN A 41 18.68 19.17 3.71
N LEU A 42 19.48 19.28 2.64
CA LEU A 42 20.86 19.75 2.73
C LEU A 42 20.94 21.17 3.27
N LEU A 43 20.01 22.05 2.87
CA LEU A 43 19.91 23.41 3.38
C LEU A 43 19.56 23.44 4.88
N ASP A 44 18.57 22.65 5.31
CA ASP A 44 18.16 22.50 6.71
C ASP A 44 19.30 21.93 7.59
N GLN A 45 20.00 20.92 7.09
CA GLN A 45 21.17 20.35 7.77
C GLN A 45 22.32 21.36 7.89
N SER A 46 22.58 22.10 6.81
CA SER A 46 23.59 23.17 6.79
C SER A 46 23.26 24.29 7.78
N ALA A 47 21.99 24.71 7.83
CA ALA A 47 21.50 25.69 8.80
C ALA A 47 21.67 25.21 10.25
N LYS A 48 21.32 23.95 10.56
CA LYS A 48 21.50 23.36 11.90
C LYS A 48 22.97 23.29 12.34
N ILE A 49 23.87 22.89 11.43
CA ILE A 49 25.31 22.85 11.70
C ILE A 49 25.83 24.27 11.98
N THR A 50 25.45 25.22 11.13
CA THR A 50 25.85 26.63 11.26
C THR A 50 25.35 27.26 12.57
N SER A 51 24.10 26.97 12.96
CA SER A 51 23.52 27.39 14.25
C SER A 51 24.31 26.86 15.45
N SER A 52 24.61 25.55 15.44
CA SER A 52 25.38 24.89 16.49
C SER A 52 26.79 25.46 16.62
N GLN A 53 27.44 25.77 15.50
CA GLN A 53 28.75 26.40 15.47
C GLN A 53 28.69 27.85 16.01
N ALA A 54 27.66 28.63 15.64
CA ALA A 54 27.47 29.98 16.15
C ALA A 54 27.27 30.01 17.68
N GLU A 55 26.49 29.06 18.22
CA GLU A 55 26.28 28.93 19.66
C GLU A 55 27.58 28.55 20.39
N ARG A 56 28.37 27.63 19.83
CA ARG A 56 29.70 27.28 20.37
C ARG A 56 30.64 28.48 20.40
N VAL A 57 30.65 29.31 19.36
CA VAL A 57 31.45 30.55 19.31
C VAL A 57 30.97 31.54 20.37
N ARG A 58 29.65 31.67 20.58
CA ARG A 58 29.08 32.52 21.64
C ARG A 58 29.47 32.06 23.04
N VAL A 59 29.37 30.75 23.33
CA VAL A 59 29.78 30.16 24.62
C VAL A 59 31.29 30.33 24.84
N LEU A 60 32.11 30.11 23.81
CA LEU A 60 33.55 30.27 23.89
C LEU A 60 33.92 31.74 24.16
N ALA A 61 33.31 32.69 23.46
CA ALA A 61 33.49 34.12 23.70
C ALA A 61 33.06 34.51 25.13
N GLY A 62 31.93 33.99 25.62
CA GLY A 62 31.47 34.21 27.01
C GLY A 62 32.43 33.65 28.07
N SER A 63 33.05 32.50 27.82
CA SER A 63 34.04 31.90 28.74
C SER A 63 35.37 32.68 28.81
N ILE A 64 35.69 33.46 27.77
CA ILE A 64 36.91 34.27 27.68
C ILE A 64 36.79 35.58 28.47
N ILE A 65 35.56 36.09 28.69
CA ILE A 65 35.26 37.30 29.48
C ILE A 65 35.74 37.17 30.94
N HIS A 66 35.95 35.95 31.45
CA HIS A 66 36.44 35.69 32.81
C HIS A 66 37.98 35.58 32.96
N ARG A 67 38.78 35.85 31.92
CA ARG A 67 40.25 35.93 32.03
C ARG A 67 40.74 37.30 31.58
N ASP A 68 41.22 38.10 32.53
CA ASP A 68 41.68 39.51 32.44
C ASP A 68 42.87 39.79 31.48
N SER A 69 42.89 39.23 30.27
CA SER A 69 44.04 39.37 29.36
C SER A 69 43.69 39.14 27.90
N LEU A 70 42.76 39.90 27.31
CA LEU A 70 42.67 40.09 25.85
C LEU A 70 41.86 41.32 25.44
N ASP A 71 42.26 41.88 24.30
CA ASP A 71 41.73 43.08 23.64
C ASP A 71 40.21 43.02 23.43
N ASN A 72 39.48 43.91 24.14
CA ASN A 72 38.03 44.04 24.09
C ASN A 72 37.49 44.13 22.64
N THR A 73 38.27 44.71 21.73
CA THR A 73 37.91 44.88 20.31
C THR A 73 37.72 43.54 19.59
N GLY A 74 38.54 42.54 19.91
CA GLY A 74 38.45 41.19 19.34
C GLY A 74 37.21 40.43 19.82
N ILE A 75 36.83 40.61 21.09
CA ILE A 75 35.64 39.99 21.68
C ILE A 75 34.36 40.60 21.07
N TYR A 76 34.29 41.92 20.95
CA TYR A 76 33.16 42.59 20.28
C TYR A 76 33.03 42.17 18.81
N SER A 77 34.14 42.01 18.09
CA SER A 77 34.15 41.53 16.70
C SER A 77 33.62 40.09 16.58
N LEU A 78 34.04 39.20 17.48
CA LEU A 78 33.56 37.81 17.54
C LEU A 78 32.07 37.72 17.89
N CYS A 79 31.59 38.49 18.87
CA CYS A 79 30.17 38.55 19.21
C CYS A 79 29.33 39.07 18.04
N ARG A 80 29.82 40.09 17.31
CA ARG A 80 29.15 40.61 16.12
C ARG A 80 29.03 39.55 15.03
N ILE A 81 30.13 38.85 14.71
CA ILE A 81 30.13 37.76 13.72
C ILE A 81 29.16 36.65 14.15
N ALA A 82 29.14 36.26 15.43
CA ALA A 82 28.22 35.25 15.91
C ALA A 82 26.75 35.68 15.80
N SER A 83 26.44 36.96 16.04
CA SER A 83 25.10 37.52 15.79
C SER A 83 24.74 37.53 14.30
N GLU A 84 25.65 37.90 13.42
CA GLU A 84 25.47 37.86 11.96
C GLU A 84 25.19 36.44 11.47
N VAL A 85 25.95 35.44 11.94
CA VAL A 85 25.74 34.02 11.59
C VAL A 85 24.40 33.50 12.11
N THR A 86 23.97 33.95 13.28
CA THR A 86 22.65 33.59 13.84
C THR A 86 21.52 34.14 12.98
N GLU A 87 21.64 35.38 12.52
CA GLU A 87 20.66 36.00 11.63
C GLU A 87 20.63 35.32 10.25
N VAL A 88 21.80 35.01 9.67
CA VAL A 88 21.86 34.22 8.42
C VAL A 88 21.20 32.86 8.60
N THR A 89 21.41 32.20 9.74
CA THR A 89 20.78 30.90 10.03
C THR A 89 19.26 31.02 10.12
N ARG A 90 18.75 32.06 10.78
CA ARG A 90 17.33 32.36 10.86
C ARG A 90 16.71 32.59 9.47
N ILE A 91 17.39 33.36 8.61
CA ILE A 91 16.95 33.61 7.23
C ILE A 91 16.94 32.31 6.41
N LEU A 92 17.95 31.46 6.56
CA LEU A 92 18.01 30.17 5.88
C LEU A 92 16.87 29.24 6.32
N ASP A 93 16.58 29.19 7.62
CA ASP A 93 15.48 28.39 8.18
C ASP A 93 14.11 28.91 7.68
N ASP A 94 13.88 30.22 7.73
CA ASP A 94 12.67 30.86 7.17
C ASP A 94 12.51 30.55 5.67
N THR A 95 13.61 30.60 4.93
CA THR A 95 13.62 30.32 3.48
C THR A 95 13.30 28.85 3.21
N ALA A 96 13.91 27.93 3.97
CA ALA A 96 13.66 26.49 3.85
C ALA A 96 12.19 26.15 4.18
N ASN A 97 11.62 26.76 5.22
CA ASN A 97 10.22 26.59 5.59
C ASN A 97 9.29 27.16 4.50
N THR A 98 9.59 28.35 3.96
CA THR A 98 8.81 28.95 2.86
C THR A 98 8.83 28.08 1.60
N LEU A 99 9.99 27.52 1.25
CA LEU A 99 10.13 26.61 0.11
C LEU A 99 9.36 25.31 0.32
N ARG A 100 9.37 24.77 1.55
CA ARG A 100 8.61 23.57 1.92
C ARG A 100 7.11 23.82 1.78
N ASP A 101 6.62 24.91 2.34
CA ASP A 101 5.20 25.29 2.26
C ASP A 101 4.75 25.53 0.82
N ALA A 102 5.59 26.18 0.00
CA ALA A 102 5.32 26.39 -1.42
C ALA A 102 5.29 25.06 -2.20
N ALA A 103 6.18 24.12 -1.90
CA ALA A 103 6.20 22.79 -2.51
C ALA A 103 4.96 21.98 -2.14
N GLU A 104 4.57 21.97 -0.86
CA GLU A 104 3.34 21.33 -0.38
C GLU A 104 2.11 21.89 -1.11
N LEU A 105 1.97 23.21 -1.16
CA LEU A 105 0.84 23.88 -1.81
C LEU A 105 0.81 23.59 -3.33
N SER A 106 1.98 23.59 -3.99
CA SER A 106 2.06 23.26 -5.41
C SER A 106 1.63 21.82 -5.70
N ILE A 107 2.01 20.87 -4.85
CA ILE A 107 1.61 19.47 -4.99
C ILE A 107 0.10 19.33 -4.78
N ILE A 108 -0.44 19.92 -3.71
CA ILE A 108 -1.88 19.86 -3.43
C ILE A 108 -2.69 20.48 -4.57
N THR A 109 -2.24 21.63 -5.08
CA THR A 109 -2.88 22.30 -6.23
C THR A 109 -2.86 21.42 -7.47
N PHE A 110 -1.72 20.76 -7.74
CA PHE A 110 -1.59 19.85 -8.86
C PHE A 110 -2.52 18.64 -8.71
N LEU A 111 -2.55 17.99 -7.55
CA LEU A 111 -3.45 16.87 -7.27
C LEU A 111 -4.92 17.28 -7.43
N ALA A 112 -5.31 18.42 -6.88
CA ALA A 112 -6.66 18.95 -7.04
C ALA A 112 -7.02 19.19 -8.52
N SER A 113 -6.06 19.62 -9.34
CA SER A 113 -6.27 19.81 -10.78
C SER A 113 -6.53 18.48 -11.51
N LEU A 114 -5.89 17.39 -11.10
CA LEU A 114 -6.11 16.06 -11.69
C LEU A 114 -7.52 15.55 -11.40
N GLY A 115 -7.99 15.71 -10.16
CA GLY A 115 -9.36 15.31 -9.79
C GLY A 115 -10.45 16.20 -10.38
N GLY A 116 -10.11 17.40 -10.88
CA GLY A 116 -11.04 18.35 -11.48
C GLY A 116 -11.10 18.34 -13.02
N GLN A 117 -10.23 17.59 -13.69
CA GLN A 117 -10.12 17.58 -15.15
C GLN A 117 -11.27 16.86 -15.86
N ASP A 118 -11.91 15.87 -15.22
CA ASP A 118 -13.03 15.14 -15.80
C ASP A 118 -14.36 15.77 -15.38
N ARG A 119 -14.86 16.71 -16.20
CA ARG A 119 -16.13 17.45 -16.01
C ARG A 119 -17.38 16.59 -16.28
N ALA A 120 -17.38 15.34 -15.83
CA ALA A 120 -18.55 14.48 -15.82
C ALA A 120 -18.84 14.03 -14.38
N ASN A 121 -19.69 14.80 -13.69
CA ASN A 121 -20.42 14.43 -12.46
C ASN A 121 -19.93 14.88 -11.08
N VAL A 122 -18.91 15.73 -10.92
CA VAL A 122 -18.79 16.51 -9.67
C VAL A 122 -19.84 17.63 -9.71
N ARG A 123 -21.13 17.27 -9.55
CA ARG A 123 -22.27 18.19 -9.54
C ARG A 123 -22.18 19.27 -8.47
N ASP A 124 -21.24 19.13 -7.53
CA ASP A 124 -21.12 20.01 -6.38
C ASP A 124 -19.66 20.41 -6.11
N GLY A 125 -19.09 21.18 -7.04
CA GLY A 125 -17.76 21.78 -6.85
C GLY A 125 -17.63 22.59 -5.55
N SER A 126 -18.75 23.03 -4.97
CA SER A 126 -18.79 23.71 -3.68
C SER A 126 -18.48 22.75 -2.51
N LEU A 127 -18.99 21.52 -2.54
CA LEU A 127 -18.72 20.51 -1.52
C LEU A 127 -17.26 20.05 -1.55
N LEU A 128 -16.73 19.76 -2.74
CA LEU A 128 -15.34 19.33 -2.89
C LEU A 128 -14.37 20.39 -2.36
N GLN A 129 -14.61 21.67 -2.67
CA GLN A 129 -13.80 22.77 -2.15
C GLN A 129 -13.87 22.86 -0.62
N ARG A 130 -15.05 22.62 -0.02
CA ARG A 130 -15.21 22.58 1.44
C ARG A 130 -14.46 21.41 2.06
N LEU A 131 -14.51 20.22 1.47
CA LEU A 131 -13.77 19.05 1.94
C LEU A 131 -12.26 19.25 1.85
N LEU A 132 -11.76 19.75 0.71
CA LEU A 132 -10.34 20.09 0.53
C LEU A 132 -9.88 21.13 1.56
N SER A 133 -10.72 22.13 1.87
CA SER A 133 -10.40 23.14 2.89
C SER A 133 -10.43 22.57 4.31
N HIS A 134 -11.40 21.69 4.61
CA HIS A 134 -11.52 21.03 5.91
C HIS A 134 -10.33 20.12 6.21
N PHE A 135 -9.84 19.42 5.17
CA PHE A 135 -8.76 18.45 5.29
C PHE A 135 -7.35 18.99 4.93
N ASP A 136 -7.18 20.31 4.76
CA ASP A 136 -5.92 20.90 4.26
C ASP A 136 -4.69 20.45 5.07
N GLU A 137 -4.76 20.56 6.41
CA GLU A 137 -3.66 20.16 7.29
C GLU A 137 -3.37 18.65 7.26
N GLN A 138 -4.41 17.82 7.17
CA GLN A 138 -4.25 16.36 7.07
C GLN A 138 -3.59 15.98 5.73
N ILE A 139 -4.01 16.62 4.63
CA ILE A 139 -3.41 16.43 3.32
C ILE A 139 -1.94 16.90 3.34
N ARG A 140 -1.64 18.08 3.90
CA ARG A 140 -0.25 18.55 4.08
C ARG A 140 0.58 17.57 4.91
N SER A 141 0.03 17.03 5.98
CA SER A 141 0.70 16.01 6.79
C SER A 141 1.05 14.77 5.98
N ILE A 142 0.16 14.31 5.09
CA ILE A 142 0.43 13.20 4.17
C ILE A 142 1.55 13.57 3.19
N VAL A 143 1.48 14.75 2.56
CA VAL A 143 2.52 15.24 1.65
C VAL A 143 3.88 15.26 2.34
N ARG A 144 3.98 15.82 3.55
CA ARG A 144 5.21 15.84 4.36
C ARG A 144 5.71 14.44 4.66
N GLY A 145 4.83 13.52 5.04
CA GLY A 145 5.15 12.14 5.34
C GLY A 145 5.76 11.41 4.15
N VAL A 146 5.16 11.55 2.96
CA VAL A 146 5.65 10.92 1.73
C VAL A 146 6.96 11.57 1.26
N LEU A 147 7.06 12.91 1.27
CA LEU A 147 8.28 13.63 0.88
C LEU A 147 9.48 13.35 1.78
N SER A 148 9.24 13.01 3.05
CA SER A 148 10.31 12.65 3.99
C SER A 148 10.89 11.26 3.75
N ASN A 149 10.23 10.44 2.92
CA ASN A 149 10.66 9.09 2.62
C ASN A 149 11.43 9.05 1.28
N SER A 150 12.76 8.97 1.38
CA SER A 150 13.69 8.99 0.23
C SER A 150 13.52 7.80 -0.73
N GLY A 151 12.72 6.79 -0.38
CA GLY A 151 12.47 5.62 -1.21
C GLY A 151 11.52 5.84 -2.40
N TYR A 152 10.83 6.98 -2.48
CA TYR A 152 9.77 7.18 -3.48
C TYR A 152 10.23 7.84 -4.80
N GLY A 153 11.47 8.32 -4.92
CA GLY A 153 12.05 8.79 -6.19
C GLY A 153 11.10 9.64 -7.07
N ASN A 154 10.85 9.20 -8.31
CA ASN A 154 9.94 9.87 -9.27
C ASN A 154 8.45 9.55 -9.06
N CYS A 155 8.10 8.76 -8.04
CA CYS A 155 6.76 8.24 -7.78
C CYS A 155 5.97 9.03 -6.73
N VAL A 156 6.52 10.15 -6.25
CA VAL A 156 5.98 10.95 -5.13
C VAL A 156 4.51 11.33 -5.34
N LEU A 157 4.12 11.78 -6.54
CA LEU A 157 2.77 12.28 -6.79
C LEU A 157 1.69 11.21 -6.61
N TRP A 158 1.81 10.06 -7.28
CA TRP A 158 0.82 9.00 -7.16
C TRP A 158 0.90 8.33 -5.78
N LYS A 159 2.03 8.37 -5.09
CA LYS A 159 2.15 7.89 -3.70
C LYS A 159 1.39 8.76 -2.71
N ILE A 160 1.44 10.08 -2.88
CA ILE A 160 0.61 11.00 -2.09
C ILE A 160 -0.86 10.74 -2.38
N ALA A 161 -1.24 10.60 -3.65
CA ALA A 161 -2.61 10.29 -4.03
C ALA A 161 -3.09 8.93 -3.48
N GLU A 162 -2.22 7.91 -3.49
CA GLU A 162 -2.50 6.57 -2.94
C GLU A 162 -2.77 6.65 -1.44
N GLU A 163 -1.93 7.37 -0.69
CA GLU A 163 -2.12 7.55 0.74
C GLU A 163 -3.38 8.34 1.05
N CYS A 164 -3.66 9.43 0.31
CA CYS A 164 -4.90 10.18 0.47
C CYS A 164 -6.14 9.31 0.22
N TYR A 165 -6.12 8.50 -0.84
CA TYR A 165 -7.20 7.55 -1.15
C TYR A 165 -7.38 6.50 -0.03
N ASN A 166 -6.29 5.92 0.47
CA ASN A 166 -6.33 4.95 1.56
C ASN A 166 -6.92 5.56 2.85
N GLN A 167 -6.55 6.81 3.16
CA GLN A 167 -7.07 7.55 4.31
C GLN A 167 -8.54 7.97 4.13
N ALA A 168 -8.98 8.21 2.89
CA ALA A 168 -10.37 8.55 2.60
C ALA A 168 -11.31 7.33 2.65
N THR A 169 -10.80 6.15 2.32
CA THR A 169 -11.58 4.90 2.26
C THR A 169 -11.54 4.08 3.57
N SER A 170 -10.51 4.26 4.39
CA SER A 170 -10.40 3.58 5.68
C SER A 170 -11.24 4.26 6.76
N TYR A 171 -12.05 3.48 7.49
CA TYR A 171 -12.84 3.98 8.63
C TYR A 171 -12.01 4.64 9.74
N SER A 172 -10.74 4.25 9.89
CA SER A 172 -9.81 4.85 10.85
C SER A 172 -8.94 5.95 10.22
N GLY A 173 -9.20 6.30 8.97
CA GLY A 173 -8.42 7.26 8.21
C GLY A 173 -8.71 8.69 8.60
N THR A 174 -7.69 9.54 8.53
CA THR A 174 -7.79 10.96 8.88
C THR A 174 -8.61 11.76 7.86
N LEU A 175 -8.63 11.30 6.60
CA LEU A 175 -9.42 11.89 5.51
C LEU A 175 -10.80 11.23 5.34
N HIS A 176 -11.21 10.37 6.26
CA HIS A 176 -12.48 9.67 6.17
C HIS A 176 -13.66 10.68 6.17
N PRO A 177 -14.65 10.55 5.27
CA PRO A 177 -15.79 11.46 5.17
C PRO A 177 -16.52 11.74 6.49
N ASP A 178 -16.62 10.75 7.37
CA ASP A 178 -17.30 10.90 8.67
C ASP A 178 -16.65 12.00 9.54
N ASN A 179 -15.34 12.23 9.41
CA ASN A 179 -14.64 13.31 10.12
C ASN A 179 -15.12 14.72 9.70
N TYR A 180 -15.90 14.82 8.64
CA TYR A 180 -16.57 16.03 8.20
C TYR A 180 -18.09 15.95 8.40
N PHE A 181 -18.71 14.84 7.99
CA PHE A 181 -20.17 14.70 8.01
C PHE A 181 -20.76 14.46 9.40
N VAL A 182 -20.10 13.70 10.27
CA VAL A 182 -20.61 13.44 11.63
C VAL A 182 -20.64 14.73 12.43
N GLN A 183 -19.57 15.52 12.42
CA GLN A 183 -19.54 16.83 13.08
C GLN A 183 -20.64 17.76 12.55
N ARG A 184 -20.82 17.81 11.22
CA ARG A 184 -21.87 18.62 10.60
C ARG A 184 -23.27 18.15 10.99
N ASP A 185 -23.50 16.85 11.06
CA ASP A 185 -24.80 16.30 11.38
C ASP A 185 -25.10 16.36 12.89
N GLU A 186 -24.09 16.24 13.76
CA GLU A 186 -24.21 16.53 15.21
C GLU A 186 -24.53 18.01 15.47
N THR A 187 -23.85 18.94 14.78
CA THR A 187 -24.20 20.37 14.88
C THR A 187 -25.60 20.69 14.35
N PHE A 188 -26.12 19.88 13.42
CA PHE A 188 -27.48 20.00 12.91
C PHE A 188 -28.53 19.36 13.83
N LEU A 189 -28.17 18.30 14.57
CA LEU A 189 -28.99 17.76 15.66
C LEU A 189 -29.03 18.71 16.86
N GLY A 190 -28.09 19.65 16.95
CA GLY A 190 -28.12 20.80 17.86
C GLY A 190 -29.14 21.90 17.50
N TRP A 191 -30.32 21.54 17.01
CA TRP A 191 -31.49 22.43 17.01
C TRP A 191 -32.11 22.43 18.42
N PRO A 192 -32.43 23.61 18.96
CA PRO A 192 -31.83 24.07 20.22
C PRO A 192 -32.02 23.04 21.35
N HIS A 193 -30.94 22.34 21.69
CA HIS A 193 -30.78 21.83 23.06
C HIS A 193 -30.43 23.02 23.95
N ASP A 194 -31.41 23.90 24.14
CA ASP A 194 -31.46 24.74 25.31
C ASP A 194 -32.19 23.89 26.37
N PRO A 195 -31.51 23.47 27.46
CA PRO A 195 -32.14 22.72 28.55
C PRO A 195 -33.35 23.44 29.14
N ASP A 196 -33.48 24.74 28.88
CA ASP A 196 -34.55 25.61 29.36
C ASP A 196 -35.57 25.97 28.23
N TYR A 197 -35.40 25.49 26.99
CA TYR A 197 -36.31 25.74 25.87
C TYR A 197 -37.35 24.62 25.72
N GLU A 198 -38.31 24.61 26.64
CA GLU A 198 -39.58 23.88 26.48
C GLU A 198 -40.48 24.59 25.45
N ALA A 199 -40.16 24.49 24.16
CA ALA A 199 -41.14 24.82 23.13
C ALA A 199 -42.08 23.63 22.92
N GLU A 200 -43.40 23.85 23.02
CA GLU A 200 -44.46 22.87 22.76
C GLU A 200 -44.27 22.10 21.44
N GLU A 201 -43.58 22.69 20.46
CA GLU A 201 -43.22 22.08 19.16
C GLU A 201 -42.33 20.82 19.28
N TYR A 202 -41.52 20.67 20.34
CA TYR A 202 -40.66 19.50 20.55
C TYR A 202 -41.48 18.29 21.04
N TYR A 203 -42.36 18.50 22.02
CA TYR A 203 -43.29 17.48 22.50
C TYR A 203 -44.37 17.15 21.47
N GLU A 204 -44.67 18.07 20.54
CA GLU A 204 -45.49 17.76 19.36
C GLU A 204 -44.76 16.86 18.35
N HIS A 205 -43.44 16.95 18.18
CA HIS A 205 -42.71 16.09 17.24
C HIS A 205 -42.70 14.62 17.69
N GLU A 206 -42.34 14.34 18.95
CA GLU A 206 -42.30 12.97 19.47
C GLU A 206 -43.71 12.36 19.56
N ASN A 207 -44.71 13.12 20.01
CA ASN A 207 -46.10 12.64 20.02
C ASN A 207 -46.65 12.40 18.60
N ARG A 208 -46.28 13.23 17.60
CA ARG A 208 -46.73 13.03 16.21
C ARG A 208 -46.05 11.85 15.53
N LEU A 209 -44.81 11.53 15.89
CA LEU A 209 -44.15 10.30 15.41
C LEU A 209 -44.87 9.03 15.91
N GLU A 210 -45.49 9.08 17.10
CA GLU A 210 -46.24 7.95 17.67
C GLU A 210 -47.72 7.90 17.24
N ILE A 211 -48.34 9.06 16.98
CA ILE A 211 -49.80 9.16 16.75
C ILE A 211 -50.15 9.33 15.25
N ASP A 212 -49.31 9.98 14.45
CA ASP A 212 -49.57 10.33 13.05
C ASP A 212 -48.67 9.48 12.11
N GLU A 213 -49.25 8.39 11.58
CA GLU A 213 -48.56 7.44 10.70
C GLU A 213 -48.05 8.10 9.40
N ASP A 214 -48.79 9.08 8.86
CA ASP A 214 -48.39 9.81 7.66
C ASP A 214 -47.20 10.73 7.95
N TYR A 215 -47.17 11.36 9.13
CA TYR A 215 -46.04 12.16 9.60
C TYR A 215 -44.79 11.31 9.86
N ALA A 216 -44.95 10.17 10.54
CA ALA A 216 -43.86 9.22 10.80
C ALA A 216 -43.24 8.71 9.49
N LYS A 217 -44.08 8.35 8.51
CA LYS A 217 -43.64 7.91 7.19
C LYS A 217 -42.91 9.03 6.41
N ALA A 218 -43.44 10.25 6.42
CA ALA A 218 -42.78 11.39 5.78
C ALA A 218 -41.41 11.70 6.42
N MET A 219 -41.29 11.54 7.73
CA MET A 219 -40.03 11.72 8.45
C MET A 219 -39.02 10.60 8.12
N GLU A 220 -39.47 9.34 8.05
CA GLU A 220 -38.64 8.22 7.63
C GLU A 220 -38.13 8.40 6.19
N GLU A 221 -39.00 8.80 5.25
CA GLU A 221 -38.63 9.11 3.88
C GLU A 221 -37.59 10.23 3.82
N ARG A 222 -37.76 11.29 4.62
CA ARG A 222 -36.79 12.38 4.73
C ARG A 222 -35.45 11.92 5.28
N MET A 223 -35.44 11.08 6.33
CA MET A 223 -34.22 10.50 6.87
C MET A 223 -33.52 9.59 5.85
N LYS A 224 -34.29 8.82 5.09
CA LYS A 224 -33.77 7.96 4.01
C LYS A 224 -33.15 8.79 2.89
N GLN A 225 -33.83 9.81 2.40
CA GLN A 225 -33.31 10.72 1.38
C GLN A 225 -32.03 11.43 1.85
N ARG A 226 -31.96 11.81 3.13
CA ARG A 226 -30.74 12.38 3.73
C ARG A 226 -29.61 11.37 3.78
N ARG A 227 -29.86 10.14 4.23
CA ARG A 227 -28.87 9.06 4.26
C ARG A 227 -28.34 8.74 2.87
N GLU A 228 -29.22 8.74 1.86
CA GLU A 228 -28.84 8.57 0.45
C GLU A 228 -28.06 9.77 -0.09
N GLY A 229 -28.44 11.00 0.31
CA GLY A 229 -27.69 12.22 0.02
C GLY A 229 -26.28 12.16 0.58
N ARG A 230 -26.14 11.83 1.88
CA ARG A 230 -24.85 11.67 2.55
C ARG A 230 -23.99 10.64 1.85
N LYS A 231 -24.52 9.45 1.54
CA LYS A 231 -23.78 8.43 0.80
C LYS A 231 -23.27 8.91 -0.55
N ARG A 232 -24.04 9.72 -1.28
CA ARG A 232 -23.57 10.33 -2.55
C ARG A 232 -22.46 11.33 -2.32
N GLU A 233 -22.56 12.14 -1.26
CA GLU A 233 -21.54 13.12 -0.89
C GLU A 233 -20.22 12.43 -0.47
N GLU A 234 -20.30 11.40 0.39
CA GLU A 234 -19.18 10.53 0.79
C GLU A 234 -18.54 9.85 -0.44
N GLN A 235 -19.37 9.30 -1.32
CA GLN A 235 -18.90 8.65 -2.54
C GLN A 235 -18.17 9.63 -3.46
N SER A 236 -18.65 10.87 -3.58
CA SER A 236 -17.98 11.87 -4.43
C SER A 236 -16.59 12.27 -3.93
N TRP A 237 -16.34 12.20 -2.62
CA TRP A 237 -15.00 12.37 -2.04
C TRP A 237 -14.06 11.23 -2.40
N ILE A 238 -14.56 9.99 -2.39
CA ILE A 238 -13.79 8.82 -2.81
C ILE A 238 -13.52 8.88 -4.32
N ASP A 239 -14.55 9.19 -5.12
CA ASP A 239 -14.46 9.32 -6.58
C ASP A 239 -13.41 10.38 -6.97
N PHE A 240 -13.34 11.50 -6.24
CA PHE A 240 -12.30 12.51 -6.44
C PHE A 240 -10.90 11.91 -6.33
N TRP A 241 -10.59 11.16 -5.27
CA TRP A 241 -9.27 10.56 -5.10
C TRP A 241 -8.97 9.45 -6.11
N VAL A 242 -9.98 8.72 -6.57
CA VAL A 242 -9.83 7.77 -7.68
C VAL A 242 -9.44 8.49 -8.96
N LEU A 243 -10.09 9.62 -9.28
CA LEU A 243 -9.74 10.45 -10.44
C LEU A 243 -8.32 11.03 -10.32
N VAL A 244 -7.92 11.46 -9.13
CA VAL A 244 -6.55 11.94 -8.89
C VAL A 244 -5.53 10.82 -9.14
N LEU A 245 -5.76 9.62 -8.60
CA LEU A 245 -4.91 8.45 -8.82
C LEU A 245 -4.81 8.06 -10.30
N HIS A 246 -5.96 8.06 -10.99
CA HIS A 246 -6.07 7.83 -12.42
C HIS A 246 -5.47 8.95 -13.29
N GLY A 247 -5.36 10.17 -12.76
CA GLY A 247 -4.66 11.27 -13.41
C GLY A 247 -3.14 11.22 -13.23
N CYS A 248 -2.65 10.69 -12.09
CA CYS A 248 -1.23 10.73 -11.75
C CYS A 248 -0.38 9.86 -12.69
N PRO A 249 0.72 10.37 -13.28
CA PRO A 249 1.62 9.55 -14.10
C PRO A 249 2.16 8.34 -13.33
N ASN A 250 2.17 7.17 -13.98
CA ASN A 250 2.58 5.89 -13.39
C ASN A 250 1.77 5.45 -12.15
N GLY A 251 0.63 6.10 -11.89
CA GLY A 251 -0.30 5.68 -10.84
C GLY A 251 -1.00 4.35 -11.19
N PRO A 252 -1.52 3.65 -10.17
CA PRO A 252 -2.21 2.39 -10.36
C PRO A 252 -3.52 2.57 -11.14
N THR A 253 -3.88 1.56 -11.94
CA THR A 253 -5.22 1.44 -12.53
C THR A 253 -6.07 0.57 -11.61
N LEU A 254 -7.13 1.15 -11.04
CA LEU A 254 -8.03 0.47 -10.11
C LEU A 254 -9.26 -0.09 -10.84
N PHE A 255 -9.78 -1.22 -10.37
CA PHE A 255 -11.13 -1.68 -10.68
C PHE A 255 -12.11 -0.82 -9.89
N TYR A 256 -12.70 0.18 -10.53
CA TYR A 256 -13.58 1.13 -9.90
C TYR A 256 -14.75 1.50 -10.82
N PRO A 257 -15.94 0.92 -10.60
CA PRO A 257 -17.06 1.15 -11.51
C PRO A 257 -17.43 2.63 -11.53
N PRO A 258 -17.57 3.26 -12.71
CA PRO A 258 -18.13 4.60 -12.81
C PRO A 258 -19.52 4.62 -12.16
N ALA A 259 -19.91 5.75 -11.57
CA ALA A 259 -21.19 5.92 -10.86
C ALA A 259 -22.45 5.54 -11.69
N SER A 260 -22.32 5.34 -13.01
CA SER A 260 -23.35 4.93 -13.96
C SER A 260 -23.48 3.42 -14.19
N TYR A 261 -22.57 2.59 -13.69
CA TYR A 261 -22.62 1.14 -13.90
C TYR A 261 -23.40 0.44 -12.78
N GLU A 262 -24.37 -0.41 -13.16
CA GLU A 262 -25.18 -1.26 -12.25
C GLU A 262 -24.36 -2.32 -11.49
N VAL A 263 -23.04 -2.30 -11.64
CA VAL A 263 -22.11 -3.13 -10.87
C VAL A 263 -22.14 -2.62 -9.43
N LYS A 264 -22.89 -3.32 -8.58
CA LYS A 264 -23.06 -2.96 -7.17
C LYS A 264 -21.69 -2.90 -6.49
N LEU A 265 -21.20 -1.69 -6.18
CA LEU A 265 -20.02 -1.41 -5.33
C LEU A 265 -20.04 -2.22 -4.02
N GLN A 266 -21.24 -2.55 -3.52
CA GLN A 266 -21.43 -3.43 -2.37
C GLN A 266 -20.74 -4.81 -2.54
N MET A 267 -20.57 -5.31 -3.76
CA MET A 267 -19.84 -6.56 -4.00
C MET A 267 -18.33 -6.42 -3.77
N PHE A 268 -17.73 -5.25 -4.02
CA PHE A 268 -16.32 -4.99 -3.69
C PHE A 268 -16.10 -4.88 -2.18
N ALA A 269 -17.04 -4.27 -1.47
CA ALA A 269 -16.96 -4.09 -0.03
C ALA A 269 -17.14 -5.41 0.75
N THR A 270 -17.78 -6.42 0.16
CA THR A 270 -18.04 -7.72 0.82
C THR A 270 -17.09 -8.84 0.43
N THR A 271 -16.21 -8.62 -0.56
CA THR A 271 -15.31 -9.70 -1.01
C THR A 271 -13.99 -9.58 -0.26
N ASP A 272 -13.76 -10.50 0.67
CA ASP A 272 -12.48 -10.62 1.39
C ASP A 272 -11.37 -10.94 0.39
N ILE A 273 -10.66 -9.91 -0.08
CA ILE A 273 -9.43 -10.11 -0.83
C ILE A 273 -8.43 -10.79 0.11
N PRO A 274 -7.87 -11.94 -0.26
CA PRO A 274 -6.92 -12.63 0.58
C PRO A 274 -5.72 -11.72 0.80
N GLN A 275 -5.19 -11.76 2.02
CA GLN A 275 -4.03 -10.96 2.42
C GLN A 275 -2.86 -11.14 1.46
N TYR A 276 -2.67 -12.35 0.91
CA TYR A 276 -1.55 -12.67 0.04
C TYR A 276 -2.00 -13.14 -1.33
N LEU A 277 -1.37 -12.56 -2.36
CA LEU A 277 -1.46 -13.00 -3.74
C LEU A 277 -0.07 -13.34 -4.27
N PHE A 278 -0.03 -14.27 -5.21
CA PHE A 278 1.17 -14.83 -5.80
C PHE A 278 1.12 -14.74 -7.32
N ARG A 279 2.26 -14.51 -7.96
CA ARG A 279 2.43 -14.58 -9.41
C ARG A 279 3.75 -15.24 -9.74
N THR A 280 3.68 -16.30 -10.54
CA THR A 280 4.88 -16.92 -11.11
C THR A 280 5.21 -16.27 -12.44
N PHE A 281 6.48 -15.91 -12.64
CA PHE A 281 6.95 -15.32 -13.89
C PHE A 281 8.37 -15.78 -14.24
N ASP A 282 8.71 -15.62 -15.51
CA ASP A 282 10.03 -15.82 -16.10
C ASP A 282 10.12 -14.97 -17.39
N GLY A 283 11.26 -14.99 -18.09
CA GLY A 283 11.46 -14.21 -19.33
C GLY A 283 10.53 -14.54 -20.50
N LYS A 284 9.70 -15.58 -20.40
CA LYS A 284 8.66 -15.95 -21.38
C LYS A 284 7.25 -15.62 -20.90
N SER A 285 7.10 -14.92 -19.78
CA SER A 285 5.79 -14.50 -19.29
C SER A 285 5.29 -13.29 -20.07
N SER A 286 3.97 -13.18 -20.24
CA SER A 286 3.37 -11.98 -20.85
C SER A 286 3.47 -10.79 -19.91
N GLY A 287 3.62 -9.60 -20.51
CA GLY A 287 3.85 -8.35 -19.80
C GLY A 287 5.28 -8.21 -19.32
N ARG A 288 5.53 -7.17 -18.52
CA ARG A 288 6.79 -7.01 -17.78
C ARG A 288 6.57 -7.50 -16.36
N SER A 289 7.49 -8.31 -15.83
CA SER A 289 7.50 -8.69 -14.42
C SER A 289 8.95 -8.74 -13.97
N ASP A 290 9.28 -7.92 -12.97
CA ASP A 290 10.61 -7.87 -12.37
C ASP A 290 10.50 -7.75 -10.83
N ASP A 291 11.59 -7.38 -10.17
CA ASP A 291 11.64 -7.33 -8.70
C ASP A 291 10.86 -6.13 -8.11
N ASN A 292 10.44 -5.18 -8.95
CA ASN A 292 9.76 -3.95 -8.54
C ASN A 292 8.39 -3.74 -9.18
N ILE A 293 8.14 -4.28 -10.38
CA ILE A 293 6.90 -4.03 -11.12
C ILE A 293 6.36 -5.28 -11.80
N VAL A 294 5.03 -5.38 -11.83
CA VAL A 294 4.26 -6.28 -12.70
C VAL A 294 3.36 -5.42 -13.57
N ALA A 295 3.59 -5.42 -14.88
CA ALA A 295 2.88 -4.59 -15.84
C ALA A 295 2.29 -5.41 -16.99
N SER A 296 1.04 -5.09 -17.36
CA SER A 296 0.33 -5.67 -18.51
C SER A 296 1.08 -5.45 -19.82
N MET A 297 0.73 -6.21 -20.86
CA MET A 297 1.27 -5.98 -22.19
C MET A 297 0.91 -4.58 -22.69
N ALA A 298 -0.35 -4.14 -22.49
CA ALA A 298 -0.78 -2.78 -22.82
C ALA A 298 0.10 -1.71 -22.17
N SER A 299 0.47 -1.87 -20.89
CA SER A 299 1.37 -0.93 -20.19
C SER A 299 2.79 -0.88 -20.77
N PHE A 300 3.24 -1.97 -21.40
CA PHE A 300 4.61 -2.12 -21.90
C PHE A 300 4.75 -1.76 -23.39
N THR A 301 3.74 -2.06 -24.21
CA THR A 301 3.82 -1.94 -25.68
C THR A 301 2.89 -0.89 -26.30
N GLU A 302 1.81 -0.49 -25.62
CA GLU A 302 0.79 0.41 -26.17
C GLU A 302 0.93 1.86 -25.66
N SER A 303 0.07 2.74 -26.16
CA SER A 303 -0.06 4.09 -25.63
C SER A 303 -0.37 4.02 -24.12
N PRO A 304 0.31 4.81 -23.26
CA PRO A 304 0.03 4.82 -21.83
C PRO A 304 -1.46 5.06 -21.48
N GLU A 305 -2.21 5.68 -22.38
CA GLU A 305 -3.63 6.00 -22.22
C GLU A 305 -4.53 4.75 -22.20
N GLU A 306 -4.24 3.72 -23.00
CA GLU A 306 -5.05 2.49 -23.05
C GLU A 306 -4.81 1.60 -21.84
N SER A 307 -3.57 1.51 -21.36
CA SER A 307 -3.21 0.78 -20.14
C SER A 307 -3.81 1.35 -18.85
N ARG A 308 -4.40 2.54 -18.95
CA ARG A 308 -5.02 3.24 -17.82
C ARG A 308 -6.54 3.20 -17.84
N LYS A 309 -7.16 2.66 -18.89
CA LYS A 309 -8.61 2.50 -18.90
C LYS A 309 -8.99 1.36 -17.95
N ASP A 310 -9.85 1.67 -16.99
CA ASP A 310 -10.48 0.65 -16.15
C ASP A 310 -11.42 -0.18 -17.03
N ILE A 311 -11.28 -1.50 -17.01
CA ILE A 311 -12.15 -2.46 -17.69
C ILE A 311 -13.63 -2.21 -17.37
N LEU A 312 -13.96 -1.75 -16.17
CA LEU A 312 -15.36 -1.47 -15.77
C LEU A 312 -15.92 -0.20 -16.43
N SER A 313 -15.08 0.63 -17.01
CA SER A 313 -15.48 1.79 -17.81
C SER A 313 -15.69 1.47 -19.29
N LEU A 314 -15.29 0.28 -19.74
CA LEU A 314 -15.39 -0.14 -21.14
C LEU A 314 -16.81 -0.62 -21.51
N PRO A 315 -17.15 -0.62 -22.81
CA PRO A 315 -18.36 -1.29 -23.33
C PRO A 315 -18.40 -2.78 -22.95
N LYS A 316 -19.60 -3.29 -22.63
CA LYS A 316 -19.75 -4.65 -22.09
C LYS A 316 -19.23 -5.76 -23.02
N ASP A 317 -19.32 -5.55 -24.33
CA ASP A 317 -18.80 -6.42 -25.38
C ASP A 317 -17.26 -6.46 -25.42
N GLU A 318 -16.61 -5.30 -25.26
CA GLU A 318 -15.15 -5.23 -25.11
C GLU A 318 -14.68 -5.92 -23.83
N VAL A 319 -15.42 -5.76 -22.72
CA VAL A 319 -15.07 -6.40 -21.44
C VAL A 319 -15.11 -7.92 -21.53
N ILE A 320 -16.19 -8.49 -22.09
CA ILE A 320 -16.30 -9.95 -22.19
C ILE A 320 -15.24 -10.54 -23.13
N ASP A 321 -14.89 -9.83 -24.21
CA ASP A 321 -13.85 -10.27 -25.14
C ASP A 321 -12.48 -10.23 -24.46
N MET A 322 -12.16 -9.12 -23.78
CA MET A 322 -10.93 -9.00 -23.01
C MET A 322 -10.81 -10.07 -21.92
N LEU A 323 -11.86 -10.32 -21.14
CA LEU A 323 -11.87 -11.35 -20.10
C LEU A 323 -11.73 -12.76 -20.68
N HIS A 324 -12.48 -13.07 -21.73
CA HIS A 324 -12.42 -14.37 -22.39
C HIS A 324 -11.04 -14.61 -22.98
N THR A 325 -10.51 -13.65 -23.74
CA THR A 325 -9.20 -13.74 -24.36
C THR A 325 -8.11 -13.86 -23.30
N HIS A 326 -8.07 -13.00 -22.28
CA HIS A 326 -7.06 -13.04 -21.21
C HIS A 326 -7.02 -14.40 -20.50
N LEU A 327 -8.18 -14.93 -20.11
CA LEU A 327 -8.28 -16.15 -19.30
C LEU A 327 -8.17 -17.45 -20.13
N THR A 328 -8.34 -17.38 -21.45
CA THR A 328 -8.18 -18.52 -22.37
C THR A 328 -6.86 -18.49 -23.14
N LYS A 329 -6.16 -17.36 -23.15
CA LYS A 329 -4.88 -17.17 -23.85
C LYS A 329 -3.94 -18.29 -23.48
N LYS A 330 -3.48 -19.02 -24.49
CA LYS A 330 -2.43 -20.00 -24.29
C LYS A 330 -1.19 -19.24 -23.82
N CYS A 331 -0.35 -19.84 -22.97
CA CYS A 331 0.89 -19.23 -22.49
C CYS A 331 1.94 -18.93 -23.59
N TRP A 332 1.53 -18.78 -24.86
CA TRP A 332 2.34 -18.57 -26.06
C TRP A 332 1.86 -17.31 -26.78
N GLY A 333 2.81 -16.39 -27.01
CA GLY A 333 2.84 -15.38 -28.08
C GLY A 333 1.53 -15.00 -28.77
N ALA A 334 0.59 -14.37 -28.06
CA ALA A 334 -0.42 -13.56 -28.73
C ALA A 334 -0.09 -12.08 -28.56
N GLU A 335 -0.12 -11.39 -29.69
CA GLU A 335 -0.03 -9.94 -29.88
C GLU A 335 -1.19 -9.18 -29.22
N ASP A 336 -2.19 -9.88 -28.69
CA ASP A 336 -3.29 -9.26 -27.96
C ASP A 336 -2.76 -8.67 -26.64
N SER A 337 -2.47 -7.38 -26.69
CA SER A 337 -2.16 -6.51 -25.58
C SER A 337 -3.44 -6.21 -24.82
N ASP A 338 -3.77 -7.05 -23.85
CA ASP A 338 -4.76 -6.68 -22.85
C ASP A 338 -4.12 -5.90 -21.70
N ASN A 339 -4.99 -5.22 -20.94
CA ASN A 339 -4.59 -4.43 -19.79
C ASN A 339 -4.55 -5.22 -18.47
N LEU A 340 -4.60 -6.55 -18.51
CA LEU A 340 -4.80 -7.39 -17.33
C LEU A 340 -3.54 -8.17 -16.98
N MET A 341 -3.39 -8.46 -15.68
CA MET A 341 -2.35 -9.34 -15.17
C MET A 341 -2.93 -10.30 -14.13
N SER A 342 -2.69 -11.60 -14.31
CA SER A 342 -3.21 -12.64 -13.44
C SER A 342 -2.34 -12.88 -12.20
N TRP A 343 -3.02 -13.10 -11.09
CA TRP A 343 -2.50 -13.44 -9.77
C TRP A 343 -3.27 -14.64 -9.22
N THR A 344 -2.71 -15.36 -8.27
CA THR A 344 -3.39 -16.45 -7.56
C THR A 344 -3.27 -16.26 -6.06
N SER A 345 -4.30 -16.63 -5.32
CA SER A 345 -4.29 -16.74 -3.86
C SER A 345 -3.73 -18.08 -3.36
N SER A 346 -3.39 -19.00 -4.26
CA SER A 346 -2.94 -20.35 -3.95
C SER A 346 -1.44 -20.51 -4.21
N LEU A 347 -0.61 -20.44 -3.17
CA LEU A 347 0.84 -20.66 -3.30
C LEU A 347 1.17 -22.04 -3.90
N LEU A 348 0.39 -23.08 -3.57
CA LEU A 348 0.47 -24.41 -4.21
C LEU A 348 0.36 -24.31 -5.74
N PHE A 349 -0.55 -23.46 -6.22
CA PHE A 349 -0.78 -23.29 -7.65
C PHE A 349 0.37 -22.55 -8.31
N ALA A 350 0.89 -21.50 -7.66
CA ALA A 350 2.06 -20.76 -8.13
C ALA A 350 3.33 -21.64 -8.20
N ILE A 351 3.58 -22.46 -7.16
CA ILE A 351 4.71 -23.41 -7.13
C ILE A 351 4.57 -24.47 -8.22
N GLN A 352 3.40 -25.12 -8.34
CA GLN A 352 3.20 -26.12 -9.38
C GLN A 352 3.30 -25.49 -10.78
N TYR A 353 2.87 -24.24 -10.95
CA TYR A 353 3.05 -23.52 -12.21
C TYR A 353 4.53 -23.29 -12.51
N ALA A 354 5.34 -22.88 -11.52
CA ALA A 354 6.78 -22.72 -11.69
C ALA A 354 7.47 -24.02 -12.13
N ILE A 355 7.14 -25.13 -11.47
CA ILE A 355 7.66 -26.47 -11.80
C ILE A 355 7.25 -26.88 -13.22
N TRP A 356 5.99 -26.63 -13.59
CA TRP A 356 5.50 -26.91 -14.93
C TRP A 356 6.21 -26.05 -15.99
N ARG A 357 6.41 -24.75 -15.73
CA ARG A 357 7.12 -23.83 -16.63
C ARG A 357 8.55 -24.30 -16.90
N ARG A 358 9.28 -24.73 -15.86
CA ARG A 358 10.62 -25.33 -15.98
C ARG A 358 10.62 -26.45 -17.02
N ARG A 359 9.67 -27.39 -16.95
CA ARG A 359 9.58 -28.51 -17.90
C ARG A 359 9.09 -28.09 -19.27
N LYS A 360 8.04 -27.28 -19.33
CA LYS A 360 7.40 -26.91 -20.59
C LYS A 360 8.28 -26.02 -21.45
N PHE A 361 9.01 -25.11 -20.83
CA PHE A 361 9.78 -24.08 -21.51
C PHE A 361 11.30 -24.26 -21.42
N GLY A 362 11.79 -25.22 -20.62
CA GLY A 362 13.23 -25.42 -20.41
C GLY A 362 13.92 -24.26 -19.69
N CYS A 363 13.18 -23.44 -18.95
CA CYS A 363 13.74 -22.33 -18.17
C CYS A 363 14.59 -22.88 -17.01
N GLN A 364 15.67 -22.18 -16.66
CA GLN A 364 16.44 -22.54 -15.47
C GLN A 364 15.65 -22.21 -14.20
N PRO A 365 15.78 -23.00 -13.11
CA PRO A 365 15.08 -22.73 -11.86
C PRO A 365 15.37 -21.34 -11.27
N ALA A 366 16.58 -20.81 -11.49
CA ALA A 366 16.99 -19.46 -11.08
C ALA A 366 16.18 -18.36 -11.77
N ASP A 367 15.76 -18.59 -13.02
CA ASP A 367 15.06 -17.61 -13.87
C ASP A 367 13.54 -17.61 -13.65
N ILE A 368 13.01 -18.65 -12.98
CA ILE A 368 11.58 -18.76 -12.67
C ILE A 368 11.36 -18.21 -11.28
N LYS A 369 10.65 -17.10 -11.19
CA LYS A 369 10.41 -16.36 -9.95
C LYS A 369 8.95 -16.48 -9.52
N ILE A 370 8.72 -16.43 -8.21
CA ILE A 370 7.40 -16.28 -7.59
C ILE A 370 7.41 -14.96 -6.84
N CYS A 371 6.61 -14.01 -7.31
CA CYS A 371 6.29 -12.77 -6.60
C CYS A 371 5.14 -13.02 -5.64
N MET A 372 5.27 -12.56 -4.41
CA MET A 372 4.24 -12.56 -3.37
C MET A 372 4.00 -11.12 -2.91
N VAL A 373 2.74 -10.71 -2.86
CA VAL A 373 2.33 -9.36 -2.42
C VAL A 373 1.39 -9.44 -1.22
N ASP A 374 1.46 -8.46 -0.31
CA ASP A 374 0.45 -8.25 0.73
C ASP A 374 -0.58 -7.22 0.24
N THR A 375 -1.79 -7.68 -0.06
CA THR A 375 -2.85 -6.88 -0.70
C THR A 375 -3.30 -5.70 0.15
N ARG A 376 -3.06 -5.73 1.47
CA ARG A 376 -3.37 -4.61 2.38
C ARG A 376 -2.44 -3.42 2.20
N ARG A 377 -1.32 -3.60 1.47
CA ARG A 377 -0.33 -2.54 1.15
C ARG A 377 -0.59 -1.88 -0.21
N PHE A 378 -1.75 -2.15 -0.80
CA PHE A 378 -2.19 -1.62 -2.08
C PHE A 378 -3.57 -0.96 -1.91
N PRO A 379 -3.90 0.04 -2.74
CA PRO A 379 -5.20 0.67 -2.71
C PRO A 379 -6.32 -0.34 -2.99
N GLN A 380 -7.46 -0.14 -2.32
CA GLN A 380 -8.68 -0.89 -2.64
C GLN A 380 -9.00 -0.78 -4.14
N GLY A 381 -9.40 -1.91 -4.74
CA GLY A 381 -9.63 -1.98 -6.19
C GLY A 381 -8.35 -2.24 -7.00
N GLN A 382 -7.16 -2.36 -6.41
CA GLN A 382 -5.96 -2.76 -7.17
C GLN A 382 -6.07 -4.18 -7.75
N PHE A 383 -6.74 -5.07 -7.01
CA PHE A 383 -6.94 -6.47 -7.38
C PHE A 383 -8.44 -6.80 -7.35
N ALA A 384 -8.90 -7.56 -8.34
CA ALA A 384 -10.27 -8.06 -8.41
C ALA A 384 -10.29 -9.58 -8.63
N PRO A 385 -11.16 -10.35 -7.95
CA PRO A 385 -11.34 -11.76 -8.26
C PRO A 385 -11.88 -11.94 -9.67
N ASP A 386 -11.34 -12.87 -10.44
CA ASP A 386 -11.81 -13.17 -11.80
C ASP A 386 -13.29 -13.61 -11.77
N MET A 387 -13.65 -14.44 -10.81
CA MET A 387 -15.00 -14.95 -10.60
C MET A 387 -16.03 -13.84 -10.37
N TRP A 388 -15.60 -12.72 -9.79
CA TRP A 388 -16.48 -11.57 -9.60
C TRP A 388 -16.78 -10.89 -10.95
N LEU A 389 -15.74 -10.63 -11.75
CA LEU A 389 -15.90 -10.08 -13.10
C LEU A 389 -16.74 -11.01 -13.99
N LEU A 390 -16.46 -12.32 -13.98
CA LEU A 390 -17.21 -13.31 -14.75
C LEU A 390 -18.71 -13.34 -14.36
N ARG A 391 -19.03 -13.18 -13.07
CA ARG A 391 -20.43 -13.08 -12.60
C ARG A 391 -21.09 -11.78 -13.06
N ALA A 392 -20.39 -10.66 -12.97
CA ALA A 392 -20.92 -9.35 -13.35
C ALA A 392 -21.31 -9.28 -14.83
N TYR A 393 -20.57 -9.98 -15.70
CA TYR A 393 -20.81 -9.99 -17.15
C TYR A 393 -21.43 -11.29 -17.67
N ARG A 394 -21.94 -12.17 -16.79
CA ARG A 394 -22.54 -13.46 -17.18
C ARG A 394 -23.68 -13.30 -18.18
N ASP A 395 -24.59 -12.37 -17.92
CA ASP A 395 -25.78 -12.18 -18.76
C ASP A 395 -25.40 -11.64 -20.14
N THR A 396 -24.39 -10.76 -20.22
CA THR A 396 -23.84 -10.28 -21.49
C THR A 396 -23.15 -11.41 -22.26
N ALA A 397 -22.35 -12.24 -21.58
CA ALA A 397 -21.73 -13.40 -22.21
C ALA A 397 -22.77 -14.39 -22.75
N ALA A 398 -23.90 -14.59 -22.05
CA ALA A 398 -25.01 -15.42 -22.51
C ALA A 398 -25.74 -14.84 -23.72
N GLN A 399 -25.85 -13.52 -23.84
CA GLN A 399 -26.41 -12.85 -25.02
C GLN A 399 -25.52 -13.02 -26.26
N VAL A 400 -24.21 -12.95 -26.09
CA VAL A 400 -23.24 -13.18 -27.18
C VAL A 400 -23.18 -14.65 -27.57
N GLY A 401 -23.29 -15.57 -26.60
CA GLY A 401 -23.31 -17.00 -26.84
C GLY A 401 -21.95 -17.57 -27.25
N GLY A 402 -21.96 -18.73 -27.91
CA GLY A 402 -20.76 -19.33 -28.49
C GLY A 402 -19.76 -19.90 -27.47
N GLU A 403 -18.47 -19.74 -27.73
CA GLU A 403 -17.40 -20.22 -26.84
C GLU A 403 -17.26 -19.37 -25.57
N THR A 404 -17.52 -18.07 -25.67
CA THR A 404 -17.49 -17.14 -24.53
C THR A 404 -18.48 -17.55 -23.45
N GLU A 405 -19.74 -17.80 -23.81
CA GLU A 405 -20.75 -18.29 -22.86
C GLU A 405 -20.33 -19.62 -22.23
N LYS A 406 -19.87 -20.58 -23.03
CA LYS A 406 -19.43 -21.90 -22.54
C LYS A 406 -18.29 -21.77 -21.55
N PHE A 407 -17.32 -20.90 -21.83
CA PHE A 407 -16.18 -20.63 -20.95
C PHE A 407 -16.63 -20.00 -19.63
N PHE A 408 -17.46 -18.95 -19.67
CA PHE A 408 -18.00 -18.30 -18.48
C PHE A 408 -18.76 -19.32 -17.62
N ARG A 409 -19.65 -20.10 -18.24
CA ARG A 409 -20.38 -21.16 -17.54
C ARG A 409 -19.45 -22.18 -16.89
N PHE A 410 -18.45 -22.66 -17.62
CA PHE A 410 -17.46 -23.60 -17.11
C PHE A 410 -16.72 -23.04 -15.88
N ARG A 411 -16.19 -21.81 -15.94
CA ARG A 411 -15.48 -21.18 -14.81
C ARG A 411 -16.39 -20.95 -13.61
N LEU A 412 -17.64 -20.56 -13.85
CA LEU A 412 -18.60 -20.22 -12.79
C LEU A 412 -19.19 -21.44 -12.08
N GLU A 413 -19.35 -22.56 -12.79
CA GLU A 413 -20.06 -23.75 -12.28
C GLU A 413 -19.11 -24.89 -11.87
N ASP A 414 -17.93 -25.02 -12.49
CA ASP A 414 -16.98 -26.08 -12.16
C ASP A 414 -15.97 -25.67 -11.09
N THR A 415 -16.34 -25.95 -9.83
CA THR A 415 -15.52 -25.57 -8.67
C THR A 415 -14.15 -26.23 -8.60
N ARG A 416 -13.93 -27.32 -9.35
CA ARG A 416 -12.66 -28.06 -9.37
C ARG A 416 -11.53 -27.27 -10.03
N TYR A 417 -11.87 -26.27 -10.84
CA TYR A 417 -10.91 -25.40 -11.52
C TYR A 417 -10.78 -24.03 -10.85
N HIS A 418 -11.33 -23.84 -9.64
CA HIS A 418 -11.05 -22.64 -8.85
C HIS A 418 -9.58 -22.63 -8.40
N ASN A 419 -8.79 -21.86 -9.14
CA ASN A 419 -7.36 -21.63 -8.87
C ASN A 419 -7.15 -20.43 -7.95
N GLY A 420 -8.23 -19.82 -7.47
CA GLY A 420 -8.21 -18.61 -6.65
C GLY A 420 -7.58 -17.45 -7.41
N GLU A 421 -8.02 -17.24 -8.64
CA GLU A 421 -7.45 -16.28 -9.58
C GLU A 421 -7.95 -14.85 -9.32
N TYR A 422 -7.03 -13.90 -9.43
CA TYR A 422 -7.27 -12.48 -9.26
C TYR A 422 -6.61 -11.74 -10.41
N LEU A 423 -7.15 -10.60 -10.78
CA LEU A 423 -6.64 -9.75 -11.85
C LEU A 423 -6.20 -8.42 -11.26
N SER A 424 -5.13 -7.84 -11.81
CA SER A 424 -4.79 -6.42 -11.68
C SER A 424 -4.84 -5.76 -13.06
N GLN A 425 -4.98 -4.44 -13.11
CA GLN A 425 -4.97 -3.68 -14.36
C GLN A 425 -3.70 -2.84 -14.49
N GLY A 426 -3.26 -2.61 -15.72
CA GLY A 426 -2.12 -1.73 -15.99
C GLY A 426 -0.84 -2.23 -15.35
N SER A 427 -0.23 -1.34 -14.56
CA SER A 427 1.02 -1.60 -13.86
C SER A 427 0.81 -1.62 -12.35
N VAL A 428 1.35 -2.65 -11.70
CA VAL A 428 1.42 -2.82 -10.26
C VAL A 428 2.87 -2.62 -9.84
N ASP A 429 3.17 -1.43 -9.32
CA ASP A 429 4.40 -1.21 -8.56
C ASP A 429 4.28 -2.00 -7.25
N HIS A 430 5.26 -2.86 -6.98
CA HIS A 430 5.29 -3.66 -5.76
C HIS A 430 6.64 -3.54 -5.04
N ALA A 431 7.46 -2.55 -5.40
CA ALA A 431 8.72 -2.28 -4.73
C ALA A 431 8.48 -2.05 -3.23
N SER A 432 9.28 -2.70 -2.39
CA SER A 432 9.15 -2.70 -0.91
C SER A 432 7.82 -3.22 -0.35
N ARG A 433 6.93 -3.73 -1.20
CA ARG A 433 5.59 -4.26 -0.86
C ARG A 433 5.43 -5.75 -1.19
N SER A 434 6.43 -6.34 -1.83
CA SER A 434 6.48 -7.74 -2.22
C SER A 434 7.69 -8.49 -1.68
N CYS A 435 7.67 -9.79 -1.88
CA CYS A 435 8.85 -10.63 -1.88
C CYS A 435 8.92 -11.39 -3.20
N VAL A 436 10.10 -11.50 -3.80
CA VAL A 436 10.32 -12.25 -5.04
C VAL A 436 11.37 -13.33 -4.77
N VAL A 437 11.01 -14.58 -5.04
CA VAL A 437 11.85 -15.75 -4.74
C VAL A 437 12.00 -16.61 -6.00
N SER A 438 13.20 -17.11 -6.30
CA SER A 438 13.39 -18.05 -7.40
C SER A 438 12.95 -19.47 -7.04
N LEU A 439 12.53 -20.25 -8.03
CA LEU A 439 12.22 -21.67 -7.84
C LEU A 439 13.44 -22.42 -7.31
N GLU A 440 14.65 -22.08 -7.76
CA GLU A 440 15.90 -22.62 -7.24
C GLU A 440 16.02 -22.45 -5.72
N THR A 441 15.81 -21.24 -5.22
CA THR A 441 15.91 -20.94 -3.78
C THR A 441 14.93 -21.78 -2.97
N LEU A 442 13.70 -21.97 -3.48
CA LEU A 442 12.70 -22.82 -2.83
C LEU A 442 13.12 -24.30 -2.85
N GLU A 443 13.66 -24.78 -3.97
CA GLU A 443 14.18 -26.16 -4.10
C GLU A 443 15.31 -26.41 -3.09
N GLU A 444 16.29 -25.51 -3.01
CA GLU A 444 17.45 -25.58 -2.09
C GLU A 444 17.06 -25.46 -0.62
N SER A 445 15.97 -24.75 -0.32
CA SER A 445 15.46 -24.58 1.05
C SER A 445 14.60 -25.74 1.54
N GLY A 446 14.47 -26.81 0.75
CA GLY A 446 13.81 -28.06 1.14
C GLY A 446 12.36 -28.19 0.71
N LEU A 447 11.90 -27.45 -0.33
CA LEU A 447 10.53 -27.59 -0.85
C LEU A 447 10.18 -29.04 -1.22
N TYR A 448 11.09 -29.76 -1.86
CA TYR A 448 10.89 -31.16 -2.23
C TYR A 448 11.03 -32.14 -1.06
N ASP A 449 11.71 -31.75 0.02
CA ASP A 449 11.73 -32.54 1.25
C ASP A 449 10.41 -32.39 2.02
N LEU A 450 9.82 -31.19 1.99
CA LEU A 450 8.53 -30.92 2.61
C LEU A 450 7.37 -31.57 1.81
N TYR A 451 7.43 -31.48 0.49
CA TYR A 451 6.43 -32.02 -0.44
C TYR A 451 7.09 -32.83 -1.56
N PRO A 452 7.47 -34.10 -1.30
CA PRO A 452 8.09 -34.98 -2.29
C PRO A 452 7.25 -35.19 -3.56
N GLU A 453 5.94 -35.03 -3.47
CA GLU A 453 5.00 -35.17 -4.59
C GLU A 453 5.27 -34.15 -5.72
N PHE A 454 5.94 -33.03 -5.43
CA PHE A 454 6.40 -32.10 -6.46
C PHE A 454 7.58 -32.64 -7.29
N ALA A 455 8.33 -33.61 -6.77
CA ALA A 455 9.47 -34.19 -7.47
C ALA A 455 9.06 -35.20 -8.55
N GLU A 456 7.82 -35.69 -8.54
CA GLU A 456 7.28 -36.70 -9.46
C GLU A 456 7.33 -36.28 -10.93
N VAL A 457 8.02 -37.06 -11.77
CA VAL A 457 8.28 -36.73 -13.19
C VAL A 457 6.99 -36.44 -13.97
N GLN A 458 5.97 -37.30 -13.87
CA GLN A 458 4.68 -37.13 -14.54
C GLN A 458 3.88 -35.93 -14.00
N GLY A 459 4.11 -35.56 -12.74
CA GLY A 459 3.50 -34.37 -12.14
C GLY A 459 4.04 -33.09 -12.75
N LYS A 460 5.35 -33.05 -13.07
CA LYS A 460 6.02 -31.86 -13.61
C LYS A 460 5.56 -31.49 -15.03
N GLU A 461 4.91 -32.39 -15.76
CA GLU A 461 4.37 -32.13 -17.11
C GLU A 461 2.98 -31.49 -17.09
N ARG A 462 2.33 -31.44 -15.91
CA ARG A 462 0.94 -31.02 -15.75
C ARG A 462 0.84 -29.84 -14.78
N TRP A 463 -0.08 -28.91 -15.08
CA TRP A 463 -0.29 -27.72 -14.26
C TRP A 463 -1.59 -27.80 -13.46
N THR A 464 -2.71 -27.33 -14.02
CA THR A 464 -4.02 -27.26 -13.35
C THR A 464 -4.50 -28.64 -12.87
N ASN A 465 -4.40 -29.65 -13.73
CA ASN A 465 -4.77 -31.03 -13.37
C ASN A 465 -3.90 -31.61 -12.26
N ARG A 466 -2.61 -31.24 -12.20
CA ARG A 466 -1.73 -31.70 -11.12
C ARG A 466 -2.07 -31.05 -9.78
N VAL A 467 -2.39 -29.75 -9.78
CA VAL A 467 -2.85 -29.07 -8.56
C VAL A 467 -4.13 -29.73 -8.02
N ARG A 468 -5.06 -30.10 -8.91
CA ARG A 468 -6.27 -30.83 -8.53
C ARG A 468 -5.94 -32.19 -7.88
N GLU A 469 -5.08 -32.99 -8.51
CA GLU A 469 -4.65 -34.29 -7.96
C GLU A 469 -3.98 -34.15 -6.59
N LEU A 470 -3.12 -33.14 -6.42
CA LEU A 470 -2.47 -32.86 -5.14
C LEU A 470 -3.53 -32.49 -4.09
N ARG A 471 -4.46 -31.59 -4.38
CA ARG A 471 -5.55 -31.21 -3.47
C ARG A 471 -6.42 -32.41 -3.08
N GLU A 472 -6.76 -33.28 -4.04
CA GLU A 472 -7.53 -34.50 -3.79
C GLU A 472 -6.75 -35.46 -2.87
N GLY A 473 -5.48 -35.75 -3.21
CA GLY A 473 -4.62 -36.64 -2.40
C GLY A 473 -4.26 -36.09 -1.03
N TRP A 474 -4.23 -34.76 -0.88
CA TRP A 474 -3.89 -34.06 0.36
C TRP A 474 -5.10 -33.67 1.20
N SER A 475 -6.32 -34.03 0.78
CA SER A 475 -7.56 -33.76 1.51
C SER A 475 -7.74 -34.60 2.78
N ILE A 476 -7.04 -35.74 2.87
CA ILE A 476 -7.10 -36.64 4.02
C ILE A 476 -6.32 -36.03 5.18
N GLU A 477 -6.97 -35.89 6.32
CA GLU A 477 -6.39 -35.25 7.51
C GLU A 477 -5.21 -36.06 8.10
N GLN A 478 -4.07 -35.39 8.29
CA GLN A 478 -2.80 -36.00 8.74
C GLN A 478 -2.26 -35.27 9.98
N ARG A 479 -1.39 -35.93 10.77
CA ARG A 479 -0.63 -35.23 11.82
C ARG A 479 0.57 -34.52 11.22
N THR A 480 0.87 -33.32 11.70
CA THR A 480 2.09 -32.61 11.33
C THR A 480 3.25 -33.12 12.17
N THR A 481 4.36 -33.42 11.53
CA THR A 481 5.58 -33.85 12.22
C THR A 481 6.46 -32.65 12.57
N PRO A 482 7.30 -32.75 13.62
CA PRO A 482 8.28 -31.69 13.92
C PRO A 482 9.25 -31.40 12.77
N ARG A 483 9.54 -32.41 11.93
CA ARG A 483 10.37 -32.26 10.73
C ARG A 483 9.68 -31.41 9.67
N GLU A 484 8.39 -31.62 9.42
CA GLU A 484 7.61 -30.79 8.50
C GLU A 484 7.53 -29.34 8.98
N VAL A 485 7.38 -29.09 10.29
CA VAL A 485 7.42 -27.72 10.82
C VAL A 485 8.77 -27.06 10.56
N GLN A 486 9.87 -27.79 10.75
CA GLN A 486 11.20 -27.26 10.47
C GLN A 486 11.39 -26.95 8.98
N LEU A 487 11.04 -27.88 8.10
CA LEU A 487 11.14 -27.70 6.65
C LEU A 487 10.24 -26.55 6.16
N ALA A 488 9.03 -26.41 6.72
CA ALA A 488 8.15 -25.28 6.43
C ALA A 488 8.76 -23.95 6.88
N SER A 489 9.46 -23.91 8.03
CA SER A 489 10.21 -22.73 8.46
C SER A 489 11.35 -22.41 7.49
N ASP A 490 12.10 -23.42 7.06
CA ASP A 490 13.25 -23.24 6.16
C ASP A 490 12.81 -22.67 4.80
N VAL A 491 11.72 -23.19 4.22
CA VAL A 491 11.13 -22.64 2.99
C VAL A 491 10.46 -21.27 3.22
N ALA A 492 9.83 -21.06 4.37
CA ALA A 492 9.19 -19.77 4.70
C ALA A 492 10.20 -18.62 4.79
N ARG A 493 11.44 -18.87 5.22
CA ARG A 493 12.51 -17.85 5.27
C ARG A 493 12.89 -17.28 3.91
N CYS A 494 12.59 -17.99 2.81
CA CYS A 494 12.77 -17.43 1.48
C CYS A 494 11.91 -16.18 1.26
N PHE A 495 10.75 -16.09 1.95
CA PHE A 495 9.81 -14.98 1.87
C PHE A 495 10.03 -13.93 2.97
N ASN A 496 11.28 -13.48 3.10
CA ASN A 496 11.77 -12.70 4.25
C ASN A 496 11.12 -11.30 4.45
N THR A 497 10.39 -10.77 3.46
CA THR A 497 9.64 -9.52 3.60
C THR A 497 8.44 -9.65 4.54
N PHE A 498 7.91 -10.87 4.72
CA PHE A 498 6.68 -11.13 5.48
C PHE A 498 6.95 -11.95 6.75
N GLU A 499 5.99 -11.95 7.67
CA GLU A 499 6.07 -12.74 8.90
C GLU A 499 6.23 -14.24 8.56
N THR A 500 7.31 -14.86 9.05
CA THR A 500 7.67 -16.25 8.72
C THR A 500 6.56 -17.22 9.13
N ILE A 501 5.90 -16.97 10.27
CA ILE A 501 4.74 -17.76 10.71
C ILE A 501 3.60 -17.81 9.68
N HIS A 502 3.28 -16.70 9.00
CA HIS A 502 2.22 -16.70 7.98
C HIS A 502 2.56 -17.65 6.83
N MET A 503 3.82 -17.62 6.38
CA MET A 503 4.28 -18.48 5.30
C MET A 503 4.39 -19.94 5.70
N MET A 504 4.81 -20.22 6.94
CA MET A 504 4.78 -21.57 7.49
C MET A 504 3.34 -22.13 7.49
N LEU A 505 2.36 -21.33 7.92
CA LEU A 505 0.96 -21.75 7.94
C LEU A 505 0.42 -21.98 6.53
N ILE A 506 0.70 -21.08 5.58
CA ILE A 506 0.32 -21.27 4.17
C ILE A 506 0.93 -22.55 3.60
N LEU A 507 2.23 -22.78 3.83
CA LEU A 507 2.92 -23.97 3.34
C LEU A 507 2.34 -25.24 3.96
N LEU A 508 2.14 -25.28 5.28
CA LEU A 508 1.61 -26.46 5.96
C LEU A 508 0.16 -26.76 5.55
N THR A 509 -0.66 -25.74 5.32
CA THR A 509 -2.07 -25.91 4.93
C THR A 509 -2.28 -26.46 3.51
N PHE A 510 -1.22 -26.72 2.75
CA PHE A 510 -1.34 -27.48 1.50
C PHE A 510 -1.92 -28.89 1.74
N LYS A 511 -1.61 -29.50 2.89
CA LYS A 511 -2.20 -30.75 3.36
C LYS A 511 -3.25 -30.47 4.43
N ALA A 512 -4.34 -31.23 4.40
CA ALA A 512 -5.28 -31.28 5.51
C ALA A 512 -4.54 -31.83 6.74
N ARG A 513 -4.48 -31.03 7.80
CA ARG A 513 -3.71 -31.35 9.01
C ARG A 513 -4.60 -31.29 10.24
N LYS A 514 -4.33 -32.14 11.22
CA LYS A 514 -4.93 -32.08 12.55
C LYS A 514 -4.44 -30.81 13.24
N ILE A 515 -5.37 -29.95 13.60
CA ILE A 515 -5.13 -28.69 14.30
C ILE A 515 -5.89 -28.73 15.62
N LYS A 516 -5.29 -28.22 16.70
CA LYS A 516 -5.99 -28.08 17.98
C LYS A 516 -7.25 -27.25 17.85
N GLU A 517 -8.26 -27.58 18.64
CA GLU A 517 -9.59 -26.95 18.54
C GLU A 517 -9.55 -25.43 18.73
N TRP A 518 -8.73 -24.92 19.66
CA TRP A 518 -8.56 -23.48 19.86
C TRP A 518 -7.93 -22.78 18.63
N ALA A 519 -7.00 -23.46 17.94
CA ALA A 519 -6.34 -22.92 16.76
C ALA A 519 -7.25 -22.93 15.51
N ARG A 520 -8.40 -23.62 15.56
CA ARG A 520 -9.46 -23.53 14.54
C ARG A 520 -10.29 -22.25 14.66
N ARG A 521 -10.20 -21.51 15.77
CA ARG A 521 -10.93 -20.27 16.01
C ARG A 521 -10.01 -19.08 15.68
N PRO A 522 -10.26 -18.34 14.58
CA PRO A 522 -9.36 -17.27 14.11
C PRO A 522 -9.05 -16.22 15.18
N ASP A 523 -10.04 -15.85 15.99
CA ASP A 523 -9.86 -14.85 17.05
C ASP A 523 -8.99 -15.35 18.20
N GLU A 524 -9.13 -16.63 18.57
CA GLU A 524 -8.31 -17.25 19.63
C GLU A 524 -6.87 -17.42 19.15
N LEU A 525 -6.68 -17.84 17.89
CA LEU A 525 -5.35 -17.93 17.29
C LEU A 525 -4.67 -16.55 17.22
N ARG A 526 -5.39 -15.52 16.78
CA ARG A 526 -4.86 -14.15 16.72
C ARG A 526 -4.48 -13.65 18.10
N ARG A 527 -5.35 -13.84 19.10
CA ARG A 527 -5.05 -13.50 20.51
C ARG A 527 -3.83 -14.24 21.04
N TYR A 528 -3.70 -15.54 20.72
CA TYR A 528 -2.55 -16.35 21.14
C TYR A 528 -1.25 -15.84 20.55
N ILE A 529 -1.20 -15.63 19.23
CA ILE A 529 -0.02 -15.10 18.52
C ILE A 529 0.37 -13.73 19.10
N SER A 530 -0.59 -12.82 19.27
CA SER A 530 -0.33 -11.50 19.87
C SER A 530 0.19 -11.60 21.30
N ALA A 531 -0.42 -12.44 22.15
CA ALA A 531 0.00 -12.61 23.53
C ALA A 531 1.41 -13.24 23.63
N ALA A 532 1.67 -14.26 22.80
CA ALA A 532 2.95 -14.91 22.71
C ALA A 532 4.04 -13.92 22.24
N GLY A 533 3.72 -13.09 21.24
CA GLY A 533 4.64 -12.08 20.69
C GLY A 533 5.01 -11.04 21.75
N LEU A 534 4.01 -10.51 22.46
CA LEU A 534 4.23 -9.59 23.59
C LEU A 534 5.10 -10.20 24.69
N LEU A 535 4.89 -11.48 25.02
CA LEU A 535 5.71 -12.20 25.99
C LEU A 535 7.16 -12.37 25.52
N GLN A 536 7.38 -12.60 24.22
CA GLN A 536 8.73 -12.69 23.66
C GLN A 536 9.42 -11.33 23.64
N SER A 537 8.75 -10.27 23.19
CA SER A 537 9.29 -8.91 23.23
C SER A 537 9.64 -8.48 24.66
N ARG A 538 8.80 -8.86 25.64
CA ARG A 538 9.08 -8.61 27.06
C ARG A 538 10.28 -9.41 27.57
N LYS A 539 10.43 -10.69 27.19
CA LYS A 539 11.62 -11.50 27.52
C LYS A 539 12.89 -10.93 26.89
N GLN A 540 12.86 -10.50 25.64
CA GLN A 540 13.99 -9.85 24.97
C GLN A 540 14.35 -8.51 25.61
N SER A 541 13.35 -7.74 26.05
CA SER A 541 13.56 -6.49 26.79
C SER A 541 14.19 -6.73 28.17
N MET A 542 13.73 -7.75 28.90
CA MET A 542 14.29 -8.13 30.21
C MET A 542 15.72 -8.69 30.10
N ASN A 543 16.04 -9.41 29.02
CA ASN A 543 17.37 -9.96 28.77
C ASN A 543 18.40 -8.89 28.35
N LYS A 544 17.98 -7.66 28.02
CA LYS A 544 18.91 -6.53 27.82
C LYS A 544 19.45 -5.95 29.13
N TRP A 545 18.93 -6.37 30.29
CA TRP A 545 19.30 -5.85 31.61
C TRP A 545 20.08 -6.83 32.49
N GLY A 546 20.40 -8.04 32.00
CA GLY A 546 21.20 -9.03 32.74
C GLY A 546 22.08 -9.84 31.82
N ASP A 547 23.36 -9.93 32.16
CA ASP A 547 24.39 -10.64 31.39
C ASP A 547 24.00 -12.09 31.03
N ALA A 548 24.36 -12.45 29.80
CA ALA A 548 24.56 -13.80 29.26
C ALA A 548 23.35 -14.75 29.17
N PHE A 549 22.32 -14.39 28.39
CA PHE A 549 21.57 -15.38 27.60
C PHE A 549 21.35 -14.87 26.18
N LEU A 550 21.82 -15.66 25.19
CA LEU A 550 21.70 -15.38 23.76
C LEU A 550 20.24 -15.04 23.38
N PRO A 551 19.99 -13.99 22.57
CA PRO A 551 18.66 -13.73 22.05
C PRO A 551 18.16 -14.96 21.30
N LEU A 552 17.01 -15.51 21.71
CA LEU A 552 16.32 -16.51 20.90
C LEU A 552 15.96 -15.87 19.55
N PRO A 553 16.39 -16.43 18.41
CA PRO A 553 15.98 -15.96 17.09
C PRO A 553 14.45 -15.95 17.00
N ASN A 554 13.86 -14.98 16.31
CA ASN A 554 12.41 -14.93 16.07
C ASN A 554 11.90 -16.27 15.49
N ASP A 555 12.73 -16.97 14.71
CA ASP A 555 12.48 -18.28 14.14
C ASP A 555 12.14 -19.37 15.18
N ALA A 556 12.83 -19.39 16.32
CA ALA A 556 12.58 -20.39 17.35
C ALA A 556 11.21 -20.21 18.01
N PHE A 557 10.69 -18.98 17.99
CA PHE A 557 9.38 -18.65 18.50
C PHE A 557 8.26 -19.00 17.52
N ASP A 558 8.42 -18.66 16.24
CA ASP A 558 7.46 -19.01 15.20
C ASP A 558 7.32 -20.54 15.07
N ILE A 559 8.45 -21.27 15.09
CA ILE A 559 8.47 -22.73 15.13
C ILE A 559 7.72 -23.26 16.35
N ARG A 560 7.86 -22.63 17.52
CA ARG A 560 7.19 -23.08 18.74
C ARG A 560 5.68 -22.88 18.64
N ILE A 561 5.20 -21.72 18.17
CA ILE A 561 3.76 -21.48 17.99
C ILE A 561 3.17 -22.51 17.03
N VAL A 562 3.83 -22.71 15.88
CA VAL A 562 3.33 -23.65 14.87
C VAL A 562 3.31 -25.07 15.43
N LYS A 563 4.35 -25.51 16.16
CA LYS A 563 4.31 -26.82 16.85
C LYS A 563 3.13 -26.92 17.81
N GLU A 564 2.91 -25.91 18.65
CA GLU A 564 1.80 -25.90 19.61
C GLU A 564 0.41 -25.95 18.96
N MET A 565 0.26 -25.48 17.72
CA MET A 565 -0.99 -25.56 16.95
C MET A 565 -1.28 -26.96 16.41
N PHE A 566 -0.24 -27.70 16.01
CA PHE A 566 -0.36 -28.97 15.29
C PHE A 566 0.00 -30.23 16.11
N ASP A 567 0.67 -30.10 17.26
CA ASP A 567 0.87 -31.17 18.25
C ASP A 567 -0.45 -31.60 18.90
#